data_AF-A0A4P9ZG21-F1
#
_entry.id   AF-A0A4P9ZG21-F1
#
_cell.length_a   1.000
_cell.length_b   1.000
_cell.length_c   1.000
_cell.angle_alpha   90.00
_cell.angle_beta   90.00
_cell.angle_gamma   90.00
#
_symmetry.space_group_name_H-M   'P 1'
#
loop_
_entity.id
_entity.type
_entity.pdbx_description
1 polymer ?
#
loop_
_entity_poly.entity_id
_entity_poly.type
_entity_poly.pdbx_seq_one_letter_code
_entity_poly.pdbx_strand_id
1 'polypeptide(L)'
;FESQTGLPRSYAVVAGAVFYFIAIFLNLGGIGQLLSNIAGFVVPGYYSLLALETTTTTDDTALLTYWVVFAFLNVIEYWSRTILYWVPFYFLFKTIFLLYIGIPSFGGAQLVYVNFIKPFARTYIVKNKTLTKKVDEVAAAVSSSVEL
;
A
#
# COMPACT_ATOMS: atom_id res chain seq x y z
N PHE A 1 7.51 31.79 11.10
CA PHE A 1 7.38 30.99 12.33
C PHE A 1 8.58 31.24 13.22
N GLU A 2 9.80 30.86 12.80
CA GLU A 2 11.04 31.11 13.55
C GLU A 2 11.27 32.60 13.89
N SER A 3 10.96 33.53 12.97
CA SER A 3 11.06 34.98 13.20
C SER A 3 9.90 35.62 13.99
N GLN A 4 8.81 34.89 14.25
CA GLN A 4 7.61 35.42 14.94
C GLN A 4 7.33 34.74 16.29
N THR A 5 7.79 33.50 16.49
CA THR A 5 7.54 32.71 17.71
C THR A 5 8.82 32.27 18.43
N GLY A 6 10.01 32.46 17.84
CA GLY A 6 11.29 32.11 18.45
C GLY A 6 11.54 30.60 18.62
N LEU A 7 10.63 29.74 18.13
CA LEU A 7 10.74 28.29 18.24
C LEU A 7 11.37 27.68 16.97
N PRO A 8 12.24 26.65 17.11
CA PRO A 8 12.82 25.96 15.96
C PRO A 8 11.73 25.32 15.08
N ARG A 9 11.92 25.36 13.76
CA ARG A 9 10.94 24.85 12.77
C ARG A 9 10.57 23.37 12.97
N SER A 10 11.46 22.58 13.57
CA SER A 10 11.25 21.17 13.91
C SER A 10 10.10 20.96 14.90
N TYR A 11 9.96 21.82 15.91
CA TYR A 11 8.90 21.70 16.92
C TYR A 11 7.51 21.89 16.29
N ALA A 12 7.38 22.81 15.35
CA ALA A 12 6.11 23.01 14.64
C ALA A 12 5.70 21.78 13.81
N VAL A 13 6.66 21.14 13.14
CA VAL A 13 6.42 19.92 12.34
C VAL A 13 6.04 18.76 13.25
N VAL A 14 6.78 18.55 14.35
CA VAL A 14 6.49 17.49 15.31
C VAL A 14 5.12 17.70 15.96
N ALA A 15 4.80 18.93 16.39
CA ALA A 15 3.50 19.25 16.96
C ALA A 15 2.36 19.00 15.97
N GLY A 16 2.54 19.38 14.70
CA GLY A 16 1.57 19.11 13.64
C GLY A 16 1.36 17.61 13.40
N ALA A 17 2.45 16.83 13.36
CA ALA A 17 2.37 15.37 13.21
C ALA A 17 1.66 14.72 14.41
N VAL A 18 1.99 15.11 15.64
CA VAL A 18 1.33 14.60 16.85
C VAL A 18 -0.16 14.95 16.84
N PHE A 19 -0.51 16.19 16.52
CA PHE A 19 -1.91 16.60 16.40
C PHE A 19 -2.65 15.78 15.34
N TYR A 20 -2.02 15.51 14.19
CA TYR A 20 -2.59 14.69 13.13
C TYR A 20 -2.86 13.25 13.58
N PHE A 21 -1.91 12.60 14.25
CA PHE A 21 -2.11 11.25 14.79
C PHE A 21 -3.17 11.22 15.89
N ILE A 22 -3.25 12.26 16.74
CA ILE A 22 -4.31 12.40 17.74
C ILE A 22 -5.68 12.55 17.05
N ALA A 23 -5.78 13.35 15.99
CA ALA A 23 -7.03 13.52 15.24
C ALA A 23 -7.51 12.20 14.62
N ILE A 24 -6.59 11.38 14.09
CA ILE A 24 -6.90 10.02 13.61
C ILE A 24 -7.36 9.12 14.75
N PHE A 25 -6.67 9.17 15.90
CA PHE A 25 -7.00 8.36 17.07
C PHE A 25 -8.40 8.68 17.61
N LEU A 26 -8.76 9.96 17.69
CA LEU A 26 -10.07 10.40 18.18
C LEU A 26 -11.21 10.11 17.20
N ASN A 27 -10.91 10.04 15.89
CA ASN A 27 -11.85 9.71 14.82
C ASN A 27 -13.25 10.38 14.95
N LEU A 28 -13.26 11.67 15.28
CA LEU A 28 -14.50 12.42 15.48
C LEU A 28 -15.26 12.51 14.14
N GLY A 29 -16.47 11.93 14.10
CA GLY A 29 -17.34 12.00 12.92
C GLY A 29 -16.82 11.25 11.68
N GLY A 30 -15.87 10.31 11.82
CA GLY A 30 -15.32 9.56 10.68
C GLY A 30 -14.09 10.22 10.03
N ILE A 31 -13.60 11.34 10.56
CA ILE A 31 -12.43 12.05 10.00
C ILE A 31 -11.17 11.19 10.00
N GLY A 32 -11.06 10.19 10.89
CA GLY A 32 -9.92 9.28 10.96
C GLY A 32 -9.74 8.47 9.67
N GLN A 33 -10.83 8.10 9.00
CA GLN A 33 -10.79 7.41 7.71
C GLN A 33 -10.19 8.30 6.63
N LEU A 34 -10.67 9.54 6.53
CA LEU A 34 -10.20 10.50 5.55
C LEU A 34 -8.71 10.81 5.74
N LEU A 35 -8.31 11.12 6.97
CA LEU A 35 -6.92 11.43 7.29
C LEU A 35 -6.03 10.21 6.98
N SER A 36 -6.42 9.01 7.45
CA SER A 36 -5.67 7.77 7.15
C SER A 36 -5.44 7.55 5.65
N ASN A 37 -6.47 7.76 4.84
CA ASN A 37 -6.38 7.60 3.39
C ASN A 37 -5.53 8.69 2.72
N ILE A 38 -5.56 9.92 3.22
CA ILE A 38 -4.67 10.98 2.74
C ILE A 38 -3.21 10.63 3.04
N ALA A 39 -2.87 10.20 4.27
CA ALA A 39 -1.51 9.77 4.58
C ALA A 39 -1.07 8.58 3.72
N GLY A 40 -1.96 7.60 3.57
CA GLY A 40 -1.74 6.43 2.72
C GLY A 40 -1.68 6.72 1.22
N PHE A 41 -2.07 7.91 0.78
CA PHE A 41 -1.96 8.29 -0.63
C PHE A 41 -0.77 9.22 -0.88
N VAL A 42 -0.61 10.26 -0.04
CA VAL A 42 0.36 11.33 -0.27
C VAL A 42 1.80 10.87 -0.08
N VAL A 43 2.08 10.12 0.99
CA VAL A 43 3.45 9.64 1.30
C VAL A 43 4.01 8.76 0.17
N PRO A 44 3.39 7.64 -0.19
CA PRO A 44 3.84 6.80 -1.30
C PRO A 44 3.69 7.49 -2.65
N GLY A 45 2.74 8.41 -2.82
CA GLY A 45 2.60 9.23 -4.02
C GLY A 45 3.82 10.12 -4.25
N TYR A 46 4.33 10.76 -3.19
CA TYR A 46 5.57 11.53 -3.26
C TYR A 46 6.77 10.64 -3.65
N TYR A 47 6.93 9.48 -3.01
CA TYR A 47 7.99 8.54 -3.38
C TYR A 47 7.81 7.96 -4.79
N SER A 48 6.57 7.79 -5.26
CA SER A 48 6.29 7.35 -6.62
C SER A 48 6.72 8.42 -7.64
N LEU A 49 6.46 9.71 -7.37
CA LEU A 49 6.93 10.80 -8.23
C LEU A 49 8.46 10.89 -8.25
N LEU A 50 9.11 10.77 -7.09
CA LEU A 50 10.57 10.70 -7.03
C LEU A 50 11.11 9.50 -7.81
N ALA A 51 10.49 8.32 -7.67
CA ALA A 51 10.88 7.12 -8.39
C ALA A 51 10.67 7.23 -9.90
N LEU A 52 9.70 8.03 -10.37
CA LEU A 52 9.53 8.31 -11.79
C LEU A 52 10.67 9.16 -12.37
N GLU A 53 11.35 9.95 -11.54
CA GLU A 53 12.51 10.74 -11.94
C GLU A 53 13.82 9.94 -11.87
N THR A 54 13.87 8.86 -11.08
CA THR A 54 15.07 8.02 -10.88
C THR A 54 14.96 6.68 -11.63
N THR A 55 16.01 6.25 -12.33
CA THR A 55 15.96 5.03 -13.20
C THR A 55 16.16 3.71 -12.43
N THR A 56 15.79 3.62 -11.15
CA THR A 56 16.05 2.47 -10.27
C THR A 56 14.86 1.52 -10.16
N THR A 57 15.03 0.30 -10.65
CA THR A 57 13.96 -0.74 -10.73
C THR A 57 13.58 -1.36 -9.38
N THR A 58 14.43 -1.21 -8.36
CA THR A 58 14.19 -1.81 -7.03
C THR A 58 13.05 -1.11 -6.28
N ASP A 59 12.83 0.17 -6.56
CA ASP A 59 11.77 0.98 -5.92
C ASP A 59 10.38 0.57 -6.42
N ASP A 60 10.26 0.17 -7.68
CA ASP A 60 8.98 -0.15 -8.33
C ASP A 60 8.24 -1.33 -7.67
N THR A 61 8.96 -2.39 -7.28
CA THR A 61 8.34 -3.57 -6.66
C THR A 61 7.79 -3.26 -5.27
N ALA A 62 8.51 -2.43 -4.51
CA ALA A 62 8.09 -1.99 -3.19
C ALA A 62 6.87 -1.06 -3.28
N LEU A 63 6.89 -0.11 -4.22
CA LEU A 63 5.76 0.78 -4.50
C LEU A 63 4.53 0.01 -4.97
N LEU A 64 4.67 -0.94 -5.90
CA LEU A 64 3.53 -1.74 -6.36
C LEU A 64 2.96 -2.61 -5.25
N THR A 65 3.83 -3.21 -4.42
CA THR A 65 3.41 -3.95 -3.23
C THR A 65 2.60 -3.07 -2.29
N TYR A 66 3.07 -1.86 -2.04
CA TYR A 66 2.35 -0.88 -1.24
C TYR A 66 0.95 -0.61 -1.81
N TRP A 67 0.84 -0.30 -3.11
CA TRP A 67 -0.42 0.04 -3.75
C TRP A 67 -1.42 -1.12 -3.71
N VAL A 68 -0.96 -2.36 -3.87
CA VAL A 68 -1.81 -3.56 -3.72
C VAL A 68 -2.37 -3.68 -2.30
N VAL A 69 -1.52 -3.50 -1.28
CA VAL A 69 -1.93 -3.54 0.13
C VAL A 69 -2.90 -2.40 0.45
N PHE A 70 -2.61 -1.19 -0.03
CA PHE A 70 -3.46 -0.02 0.16
C PHE A 70 -4.85 -0.25 -0.45
N ALA A 71 -4.92 -0.73 -1.69
CA ALA A 71 -6.18 -1.04 -2.35
C ALA A 71 -6.98 -2.10 -1.58
N PHE A 72 -6.33 -3.18 -1.14
CA PHE A 72 -6.97 -4.24 -0.36
C PHE A 72 -7.57 -3.71 0.96
N LEU A 73 -6.81 -2.91 1.71
CA LEU A 73 -7.31 -2.33 2.96
C LEU A 73 -8.47 -1.36 2.72
N ASN A 74 -8.46 -0.60 1.61
CA ASN A 74 -9.58 0.28 1.25
C ASN A 74 -10.86 -0.50 0.90
N VAL A 75 -10.76 -1.70 0.31
CA VAL A 75 -11.94 -2.56 0.09
C VAL A 75 -12.52 -3.02 1.43
N ILE A 76 -11.67 -3.43 2.36
CA ILE A 76 -12.08 -3.83 3.72
C ILE A 76 -12.74 -2.64 4.47
N GLU A 77 -12.34 -1.40 4.17
CA GLU A 77 -12.94 -0.21 4.78
C GLU A 77 -14.41 0.02 4.45
N TYR A 78 -14.98 -0.67 3.47
CA TYR A 78 -16.42 -0.67 3.28
C TYR A 78 -17.16 -1.07 4.58
N TRP A 79 -16.58 -1.98 5.38
CA TRP A 79 -17.10 -2.40 6.68
C TRP A 79 -16.53 -1.60 7.86
N SER A 80 -16.09 -0.35 7.63
CA SER A 80 -15.42 0.48 8.65
C SER A 80 -16.21 0.61 9.96
N ARG A 81 -17.54 0.73 9.90
CA ARG A 81 -18.39 0.78 11.10
C ARG A 81 -18.30 -0.51 11.93
N THR A 82 -18.35 -1.66 11.27
CA THR A 82 -18.24 -2.97 11.92
C THR A 82 -16.83 -3.18 12.48
N ILE A 83 -15.80 -2.78 11.73
CA ILE A 83 -14.40 -2.87 12.17
C ILE A 83 -14.17 -1.98 13.39
N LEU A 84 -14.68 -0.75 13.40
CA LEU A 84 -14.55 0.17 14.53
C LEU A 84 -15.30 -0.33 15.78
N TYR A 85 -16.42 -1.03 15.60
CA TYR A 85 -17.14 -1.64 16.71
C TYR A 85 -16.29 -2.71 17.42
N TRP A 86 -15.51 -3.48 16.65
CA TRP A 86 -14.58 -4.47 17.20
C TRP A 86 -13.24 -3.87 17.67
N VAL A 87 -12.71 -2.89 16.92
CA VAL A 87 -11.39 -2.30 17.10
C VAL A 87 -11.49 -0.77 17.00
N PRO A 88 -11.66 -0.06 18.13
CA PRO A 88 -11.95 1.38 18.13
C PRO A 88 -10.82 2.28 17.61
N PHE A 89 -9.60 1.76 17.40
CA PHE A 89 -8.45 2.51 16.89
C PHE A 89 -7.91 2.00 15.54
N TYR A 90 -8.75 1.31 14.78
CA TYR A 90 -8.36 0.70 13.51
C TYR A 90 -7.64 1.67 12.55
N PHE A 91 -8.16 2.90 12.37
CA PHE A 91 -7.56 3.85 11.43
C PHE A 91 -6.18 4.34 11.85
N LEU A 92 -5.89 4.41 13.15
CA LEU A 92 -4.54 4.74 13.62
C LEU A 92 -3.58 3.61 13.24
N PHE A 93 -3.92 2.37 13.56
CA PHE A 93 -3.10 1.21 13.23
C PHE A 93 -2.92 1.04 11.71
N LYS A 94 -4.00 1.22 10.94
CA LYS A 94 -3.96 1.23 9.48
C LYS A 94 -2.96 2.26 8.98
N THR A 95 -3.03 3.49 9.49
CA THR A 95 -2.13 4.58 9.09
C THR A 95 -0.68 4.26 9.41
N ILE A 96 -0.37 3.80 10.62
CA ILE A 96 0.99 3.43 11.02
C ILE A 96 1.51 2.29 10.13
N PHE A 97 0.70 1.28 9.89
CA PHE A 97 1.04 0.15 9.02
C PHE A 97 1.31 0.60 7.58
N LEU A 98 0.47 1.47 7.02
CA LEU A 98 0.68 2.03 5.70
C LEU A 98 1.96 2.88 5.65
N LEU A 99 2.22 3.74 6.64
CA LEU A 99 3.47 4.51 6.67
C LEU A 99 4.70 3.62 6.78
N TYR A 100 4.63 2.54 7.57
CA TYR A 100 5.70 1.57 7.71
C TYR A 100 6.07 0.88 6.39
N ILE A 101 5.07 0.55 5.55
CA ILE A 101 5.30 -0.05 4.23
C ILE A 101 5.68 1.01 3.19
N GLY A 102 5.05 2.19 3.25
CA GLY A 102 5.19 3.25 2.25
C GLY A 102 6.51 4.01 2.31
N ILE A 103 7.24 3.93 3.42
CA ILE A 103 8.58 4.52 3.56
C ILE A 103 9.62 3.47 3.17
N PRO A 104 10.38 3.66 2.07
CA PRO A 104 11.33 2.66 1.57
C PRO A 104 12.40 2.26 2.59
N SER A 105 12.84 3.20 3.44
CA SER A 105 13.90 3.00 4.43
C SER A 105 13.57 1.97 5.51
N PHE A 106 12.28 1.66 5.75
CA PHE A 106 11.89 0.70 6.77
C PHE A 106 11.84 -0.76 6.27
N GLY A 107 11.95 -0.99 4.95
CA GLY A 107 11.92 -2.34 4.37
C GLY A 107 10.60 -3.11 4.50
N GLY A 108 9.54 -2.46 5.02
CA GLY A 108 8.25 -3.10 5.28
C GLY A 108 7.59 -3.68 4.02
N ALA A 109 7.68 -2.97 2.89
CA ALA A 109 7.18 -3.44 1.60
C ALA A 109 7.85 -4.74 1.13
N GLN A 110 9.16 -4.88 1.34
CA GLN A 110 9.88 -6.10 0.96
C GLN A 110 9.46 -7.29 1.82
N LEU A 111 9.24 -7.07 3.12
CA LEU A 111 8.75 -8.10 4.04
C LEU A 111 7.36 -8.60 3.64
N VAL A 112 6.45 -7.68 3.30
CA VAL A 112 5.10 -8.03 2.82
C VAL A 112 5.16 -8.74 1.46
N TYR A 113 6.01 -8.26 0.55
CA TYR A 113 6.18 -8.88 -0.76
C TYR A 113 6.65 -10.33 -0.64
N VAL A 114 7.73 -10.58 0.11
CA VAL A 114 8.34 -11.91 0.21
C VAL A 114 7.43 -12.89 0.95
N ASN A 115 6.78 -12.46 2.03
CA ASN A 115 6.03 -13.36 2.91
C ASN A 115 4.59 -13.60 2.48
N PHE A 116 3.93 -12.63 1.83
CA PHE A 116 2.51 -12.73 1.49
C PHE A 116 2.26 -12.71 -0.02
N ILE A 117 2.77 -11.69 -0.71
CA ILE A 117 2.41 -11.48 -2.12
C ILE A 117 3.09 -12.50 -3.04
N LYS A 118 4.38 -12.75 -2.86
CA LYS A 118 5.17 -13.69 -3.65
C LYS A 118 4.64 -15.13 -3.61
N PRO A 119 4.33 -15.74 -2.44
CA PRO A 119 3.76 -17.09 -2.41
C PRO A 119 2.36 -17.14 -3.02
N PHE A 120 1.53 -16.11 -2.79
CA PHE A 120 0.19 -16.02 -3.40
C PHE A 120 0.28 -15.92 -4.93
N ALA A 121 1.08 -14.99 -5.45
CA ALA A 121 1.27 -14.80 -6.89
C ALA A 121 1.84 -16.05 -7.56
N ARG A 122 2.80 -16.75 -6.93
CA ARG A 122 3.35 -18.00 -7.48
C ARG A 122 2.30 -19.11 -7.53
N THR A 123 1.48 -19.24 -6.50
CA THR A 123 0.50 -20.32 -6.39
C THR A 123 -0.67 -20.13 -7.35
N TYR A 124 -1.18 -18.91 -7.48
CA TYR A 124 -2.42 -18.64 -8.23
C TYR A 124 -2.17 -18.04 -9.61
N ILE A 125 -1.24 -17.09 -9.75
CA ILE A 125 -1.04 -16.35 -11.00
C ILE A 125 -0.06 -17.09 -11.92
N VAL A 126 1.11 -17.48 -11.41
CA VAL A 126 2.14 -18.13 -12.23
C VAL A 126 1.70 -19.53 -12.67
N LYS A 127 1.07 -20.30 -11.77
CA LYS A 127 0.52 -21.63 -12.10
C LYS A 127 -0.52 -21.54 -13.23
N ASN A 128 -1.45 -20.58 -13.16
CA ASN A 128 -2.45 -20.38 -14.21
C ASN A 128 -1.81 -19.98 -15.54
N LYS A 129 -0.81 -19.08 -15.54
CA LYS A 129 -0.12 -18.68 -16.78
C LYS A 129 0.58 -19.86 -17.47
N THR A 130 1.18 -20.76 -16.71
CA THR A 130 1.77 -21.99 -17.25
C THR A 130 0.72 -22.95 -17.79
N LEU A 131 -0.44 -23.07 -17.13
CA LEU A 131 -1.54 -23.91 -17.61
C LEU A 131 -2.13 -23.37 -18.92
N THR A 132 -2.39 -22.06 -19.02
CA THR A 132 -2.91 -21.44 -20.24
C THR A 132 -1.96 -21.64 -21.42
N LYS A 133 -0.65 -21.40 -21.24
CA LYS A 133 0.34 -21.66 -22.30
C LYS A 133 0.33 -23.11 -22.79
N LYS A 134 0.23 -24.08 -21.88
CA LYS A 134 0.16 -25.50 -22.25
C LYS A 134 -1.12 -25.83 -23.01
N VAL A 135 -2.25 -25.23 -22.64
CA VAL A 135 -3.52 -25.40 -23.37
C VAL A 135 -3.40 -24.82 -24.78
N ASP A 136 -2.81 -23.63 -24.94
CA ASP A 136 -2.62 -23.00 -26.25
C ASP A 136 -1.68 -23.82 -27.14
N GLU A 137 -0.58 -24.35 -26.59
CA GLU A 137 0.36 -25.23 -27.30
C GLU A 137 -0.31 -26.52 -27.77
N VAL A 138 -1.13 -27.15 -26.92
CA VAL A 138 -1.88 -28.36 -27.28
C VAL A 138 -2.94 -28.06 -28.35
N ALA A 139 -3.67 -26.95 -28.22
CA ALA A 139 -4.66 -26.54 -29.21
C ALA A 139 -4.01 -26.31 -30.59
N ALA A 140 -2.87 -25.62 -30.64
CA ALA A 140 -2.12 -25.39 -31.88
C ALA A 140 -1.64 -26.69 -32.52
N ALA A 141 -1.13 -27.64 -31.71
CA ALA A 141 -0.71 -28.95 -32.21
C ALA A 141 -1.87 -29.76 -32.80
N VAL A 142 -3.03 -29.77 -32.13
CA VAL A 142 -4.23 -30.47 -32.62
C VAL A 142 -4.74 -29.85 -33.91
N SER A 143 -4.85 -28.52 -34.00
CA SER A 143 -5.27 -27.84 -35.24
C SER A 143 -4.35 -28.18 -36.42
N SER A 144 -3.03 -28.19 -36.23
CA SER A 144 -2.09 -28.55 -37.29
C SER A 144 -2.18 -30.01 -37.74
N SER A 145 -2.63 -30.93 -36.87
CA SER A 145 -2.82 -32.33 -37.21
C SER A 145 -4.13 -32.64 -37.95
N VAL A 146 -5.10 -31.72 -37.90
CA VAL A 146 -6.40 -31.85 -38.57
C VAL A 146 -6.37 -31.26 -39.99
N GLU A 147 -5.43 -30.36 -40.28
CA GLU A 147 -5.25 -29.75 -41.60
C GLU A 147 -4.37 -30.60 -42.57
N LEU A 148 -3.85 -31.74 -42.12
CA LEU A 148 -3.09 -32.73 -42.91
C LEU A 148 -3.97 -33.92 -43.31
#